data_AF-A0A0G1YVI5-F1
#
_entry.id   AF-A0A0G1YVI5-F1
#
_cell.length_a   1.000
_cell.length_b   1.000
_cell.length_c   1.000
_cell.angle_alpha   90.00
_cell.angle_beta   90.00
_cell.angle_gamma   90.00
#
_symmetry.space_group_name_H-M   'P 1'
#
loop_
_entity.id
_entity.type
_entity.pdbx_description
1 polymer ?
#
loop_
_entity_poly.entity_id
_entity_poly.type
_entity_poly.pdbx_seq_one_letter_code
_entity_poly.pdbx_strand_id
1 'polypeptide(L)'
;MSITPFRFGFNHIPFRMSKPAAKPKIIAVVGPTASGKTALAIRLAKELRGEIISADSRQIYRDMDIGTAKPVRDSGHKYFFSEGVRHHLLDIRKPDEPYTVAEFQRDAFATVKDVLKRKKLPILAGGTGLYVQAVTENLELPDVPPDEILRKKLNARMAREGLDALFSELVRLDPEAEYVVDPRNPRRIIRALEVALSTGRPFTSQRQKRPVPFSVLKLGLQPPKEVRRSKPSATAKPPLACAARYRPPRPKD
;
A
#
# COMPACT_ATOMS: atom_id res chain seq x y z
N MET A 1 -32.11 -39.68 63.91
CA MET A 1 -32.18 -39.41 62.46
C MET A 1 -30.95 -38.59 62.08
N SER A 2 -29.92 -39.23 61.51
CA SER A 2 -28.68 -38.56 61.11
C SER A 2 -28.82 -38.03 59.68
N ILE A 3 -28.61 -36.73 59.50
CA ILE A 3 -28.62 -36.09 58.18
C ILE A 3 -27.21 -36.22 57.58
N THR A 4 -27.07 -37.01 56.53
CA THR A 4 -25.86 -37.07 55.70
C THR A 4 -25.82 -35.87 54.75
N PRO A 5 -24.70 -35.12 54.65
CA PRO A 5 -24.61 -34.06 53.67
C PRO A 5 -24.23 -34.64 52.30
N PHE A 6 -25.05 -34.33 51.31
CA PHE A 6 -24.88 -34.66 49.89
C PHE A 6 -23.68 -33.88 49.32
N ARG A 7 -22.61 -34.58 48.94
CA ARG A 7 -21.42 -33.99 48.29
C ARG A 7 -21.71 -33.73 46.81
N PHE A 8 -21.98 -32.48 46.44
CA PHE A 8 -21.95 -32.05 45.04
C PHE A 8 -20.50 -31.94 44.57
N GLY A 9 -20.06 -32.87 43.73
CA GLY A 9 -18.78 -32.80 43.04
C GLY A 9 -18.85 -31.80 41.89
N PHE A 10 -18.39 -30.57 42.13
CA PHE A 10 -18.02 -29.68 41.03
C PHE A 10 -16.69 -30.18 40.45
N ASN A 11 -16.76 -30.87 39.31
CA ASN A 11 -15.60 -31.08 38.46
C ASN A 11 -15.07 -29.71 38.02
N HIS A 12 -13.98 -29.27 38.64
CA HIS A 12 -13.18 -28.18 38.14
C HIS A 12 -12.61 -28.59 36.78
N ILE A 13 -13.29 -28.23 35.70
CA ILE A 13 -12.70 -28.20 34.36
C ILE A 13 -11.63 -27.10 34.41
N PRO A 14 -10.33 -27.40 34.30
CA PRO A 14 -9.34 -26.34 34.23
C PRO A 14 -9.55 -25.63 32.90
N PHE A 15 -10.10 -24.41 32.95
CA PHE A 15 -10.15 -23.51 31.81
C PHE A 15 -8.71 -23.13 31.47
N ARG A 16 -8.07 -23.96 30.66
CA ARG A 16 -6.72 -23.73 30.15
C ARG A 16 -6.81 -22.56 29.19
N MET A 17 -6.60 -21.34 29.70
CA MET A 17 -6.43 -20.15 28.87
C MET A 17 -5.25 -20.41 27.93
N SER A 18 -5.55 -20.75 26.68
CA SER A 18 -4.55 -20.88 25.64
C SER A 18 -3.90 -19.51 25.44
N LYS A 19 -2.57 -19.45 25.55
CA LYS A 19 -1.80 -18.26 25.23
C LYS A 19 -2.21 -17.79 23.82
N PRO A 20 -2.63 -16.53 23.61
CA PRO A 20 -3.04 -16.08 22.30
C PRO A 20 -1.91 -16.32 21.31
N ALA A 21 -2.24 -16.93 20.17
CA ALA A 21 -1.25 -17.23 19.14
C ALA A 21 -0.50 -15.95 18.73
N ALA A 22 0.83 -16.02 18.69
CA ALA A 22 1.65 -14.86 18.34
C ALA A 22 1.30 -14.37 16.94
N LYS A 23 1.06 -13.06 16.79
CA LYS A 23 0.73 -12.46 15.48
C LYS A 23 1.86 -12.71 14.47
N PRO A 24 1.55 -13.02 13.20
CA PRO A 24 2.55 -13.18 12.17
C PRO A 24 3.37 -11.89 11.99
N LYS A 25 4.67 -12.03 11.77
CA LYS A 25 5.61 -10.90 11.64
C LYS A 25 5.71 -10.44 10.19
N ILE A 26 5.73 -9.12 9.98
CA ILE A 26 6.05 -8.49 8.69
C ILE A 26 7.04 -7.33 8.91
N ILE A 27 7.86 -7.04 7.90
CA ILE A 27 8.71 -5.85 7.88
C ILE A 27 8.14 -4.86 6.87
N ALA A 28 8.11 -3.57 7.21
CA ALA A 28 7.76 -2.50 6.28
C ALA A 28 8.94 -1.53 6.12
N VAL A 29 9.48 -1.43 4.89
CA VAL A 29 10.58 -0.51 4.56
C VAL A 29 9.99 0.74 3.93
N VAL A 30 10.09 1.88 4.62
CA VAL A 30 9.50 3.17 4.24
C VAL A 30 10.57 4.25 4.08
N GLY A 31 10.25 5.31 3.33
CA GLY A 31 11.19 6.40 3.06
C GLY A 31 10.91 7.11 1.73
N PRO A 32 11.49 8.31 1.50
CA PRO A 32 11.24 9.09 0.30
C PRO A 32 11.80 8.40 -0.95
N THR A 33 11.32 8.80 -2.14
CA THR A 33 11.89 8.33 -3.42
C THR A 33 13.40 8.51 -3.44
N ALA A 34 14.12 7.58 -4.08
CA ALA A 34 15.59 7.54 -4.15
C ALA A 34 16.34 7.36 -2.82
N SER A 35 15.67 7.00 -1.72
CA SER A 35 16.33 6.74 -0.43
C SER A 35 17.02 5.37 -0.30
N GLY A 36 16.99 4.52 -1.32
CA GLY A 36 17.59 3.17 -1.26
C GLY A 36 16.70 2.09 -0.63
N LYS A 37 15.39 2.31 -0.47
CA LYS A 37 14.44 1.33 0.08
C LYS A 37 14.53 -0.05 -0.57
N THR A 38 14.60 -0.09 -1.90
CA THR A 38 14.65 -1.34 -2.65
C THR A 38 15.90 -2.15 -2.30
N ALA A 39 17.07 -1.49 -2.24
CA ALA A 39 18.32 -2.15 -1.85
C ALA A 39 18.26 -2.69 -0.41
N LEU A 40 17.73 -1.91 0.55
CA LEU A 40 17.55 -2.38 1.92
C LEU A 40 16.57 -3.58 1.99
N ALA A 41 15.44 -3.50 1.26
CA ALA A 41 14.45 -4.57 1.24
C ALA A 41 15.01 -5.88 0.66
N ILE A 42 15.80 -5.79 -0.42
CA ILE A 42 16.48 -6.96 -1.03
C ILE A 42 17.49 -7.57 -0.05
N ARG A 43 18.30 -6.73 0.60
CA ARG A 43 19.27 -7.21 1.60
C ARG A 43 18.59 -7.93 2.75
N LEU A 44 17.54 -7.34 3.32
CA LEU A 44 16.74 -7.97 4.38
C LEU A 44 16.09 -9.27 3.92
N ALA A 45 15.60 -9.33 2.68
CA ALA A 45 15.00 -10.54 2.13
C ALA A 45 16.01 -11.67 1.98
N LYS A 46 17.25 -11.37 1.57
CA LYS A 46 18.33 -12.37 1.51
C LYS A 46 18.71 -12.90 2.89
N GLU A 47 18.97 -11.99 3.83
CA GLU A 47 19.41 -12.35 5.19
C GLU A 47 18.33 -13.10 5.98
N LEU A 48 17.06 -12.69 5.84
CA LEU A 48 15.94 -13.21 6.62
C LEU A 48 15.08 -14.23 5.86
N ARG A 49 15.54 -14.70 4.69
CA ARG A 49 14.80 -15.63 3.81
C ARG A 49 13.37 -15.11 3.55
N GLY A 50 13.27 -13.83 3.19
CA GLY A 50 12.02 -13.13 2.92
C GLY A 50 11.63 -13.07 1.45
N GLU A 51 10.42 -12.58 1.21
CA GLU A 51 9.90 -12.21 -0.11
C GLU A 51 9.36 -10.78 -0.05
N ILE A 52 9.51 -10.02 -1.15
CA ILE A 52 9.15 -8.61 -1.20
C ILE A 52 7.75 -8.43 -1.76
N ILE A 53 6.92 -7.66 -1.06
CA ILE A 53 5.61 -7.21 -1.53
C ILE A 53 5.77 -5.75 -1.95
N SER A 54 5.62 -5.47 -3.25
CA SER A 54 5.77 -4.10 -3.74
C SER A 54 4.61 -3.22 -3.31
N ALA A 55 4.91 -2.12 -2.62
CA ALA A 55 3.97 -1.07 -2.25
C ALA A 55 4.20 0.20 -3.10
N ASP A 56 4.28 0.01 -4.43
CA ASP A 56 4.44 1.07 -5.41
C ASP A 56 3.26 1.09 -6.38
N SER A 57 2.51 2.20 -6.39
CA SER A 57 1.30 2.34 -7.20
C SER A 57 1.54 2.45 -8.71
N ARG A 58 2.80 2.48 -9.16
CA ARG A 58 3.14 2.47 -10.59
C ARG A 58 3.61 1.10 -11.06
N GLN A 59 4.26 0.33 -10.20
CA GLN A 59 4.81 -0.98 -10.57
C GLN A 59 3.75 -2.09 -10.70
N ILE A 60 2.53 -1.83 -10.25
CA ILE A 60 1.36 -2.72 -10.39
C ILE A 60 0.92 -2.95 -11.85
N TYR A 61 1.24 -2.01 -12.76
CA TYR A 61 0.71 -1.97 -14.12
C TYR A 61 1.61 -2.68 -15.12
N ARG A 62 1.07 -3.60 -15.91
CA ARG A 62 1.76 -4.31 -17.00
C ARG A 62 2.31 -3.34 -18.03
N ASP A 63 3.38 -3.77 -18.69
CA ASP A 63 4.03 -3.08 -19.83
C ASP A 63 4.62 -1.69 -19.49
N MET A 64 4.60 -1.30 -18.21
CA MET A 64 5.16 -0.04 -17.70
C MET A 64 6.52 -0.25 -17.01
N ASP A 65 7.44 -1.01 -17.61
CA ASP A 65 8.64 -1.51 -16.90
C ASP A 65 9.74 -0.46 -16.74
N ILE A 66 10.15 0.18 -17.85
CA ILE A 66 11.30 1.10 -17.89
C ILE A 66 11.07 2.33 -17.01
N GLY A 67 9.92 2.98 -17.15
CA GLY A 67 9.60 4.21 -16.42
C GLY A 67 9.30 4.02 -14.93
N THR A 68 9.15 2.77 -14.47
CA THR A 68 8.82 2.45 -13.07
C THR A 68 9.91 1.64 -12.36
N ALA A 69 11.03 1.40 -13.04
CA ALA A 69 12.18 0.65 -12.53
C ALA A 69 11.77 -0.71 -11.92
N LYS A 70 10.94 -1.47 -12.64
CA LYS A 70 10.54 -2.80 -12.20
C LYS A 70 11.72 -3.78 -12.21
N PRO A 71 11.74 -4.75 -11.27
CA PRO A 71 12.65 -5.88 -11.34
C PRO A 71 12.47 -6.68 -12.63
N VAL A 72 13.47 -7.48 -12.98
CA VAL A 72 13.41 -8.33 -14.18
C VAL A 72 12.42 -9.47 -13.94
N ARG A 73 11.60 -9.75 -14.96
CA ARG A 73 10.71 -10.90 -14.97
C ARG A 73 11.51 -12.15 -15.29
N ASP A 74 11.32 -13.20 -14.51
CA ASP A 74 11.95 -14.49 -14.80
C ASP A 74 11.25 -15.15 -16.00
N SER A 75 12.02 -15.51 -17.03
CA SER A 75 11.57 -15.82 -18.40
C SER A 75 10.75 -17.10 -18.55
N GLY A 76 10.34 -17.74 -17.46
CA GLY A 76 9.39 -18.86 -17.44
C GLY A 76 8.35 -18.78 -16.32
N HIS A 77 8.33 -17.68 -15.55
CA HIS A 77 7.56 -17.62 -14.31
C HIS A 77 6.64 -16.38 -14.23
N LYS A 78 5.56 -16.51 -13.46
CA LYS A 78 4.64 -15.41 -13.12
C LYS A 78 5.29 -14.37 -12.19
N TYR A 79 6.47 -14.67 -11.65
CA TYR A 79 7.12 -13.88 -10.61
C TYR A 79 8.25 -13.01 -11.15
N PHE A 80 8.51 -11.94 -10.42
CA PHE A 80 9.60 -11.02 -10.66
C PHE A 80 10.71 -11.29 -9.66
N PHE A 81 11.97 -11.14 -10.09
CA PHE A 81 13.10 -11.36 -9.22
C PHE A 81 14.10 -10.21 -9.30
N SER A 82 14.69 -9.87 -8.16
CA SER A 82 15.84 -8.98 -8.08
C SER A 82 16.87 -9.63 -7.19
N GLU A 83 18.05 -9.90 -7.75
CA GLU A 83 19.16 -10.55 -7.06
C GLU A 83 18.76 -11.86 -6.33
N GLY A 84 17.88 -12.67 -6.95
CA GLY A 84 17.38 -13.93 -6.38
C GLY A 84 16.25 -13.79 -5.36
N VAL A 85 15.80 -12.56 -5.06
CA VAL A 85 14.65 -12.30 -4.18
C VAL A 85 13.38 -12.20 -5.01
N ARG A 86 12.33 -12.90 -4.59
CA ARG A 86 11.00 -12.84 -5.25
C ARG A 86 10.26 -11.56 -4.87
N HIS A 87 9.65 -10.93 -5.88
CA HIS A 87 8.78 -9.77 -5.74
C HIS A 87 7.32 -10.11 -6.12
N HIS A 88 6.38 -9.53 -5.37
CA HIS A 88 4.94 -9.68 -5.54
C HIS A 88 4.26 -8.34 -5.84
N LEU A 89 3.01 -8.42 -6.31
CA LEU A 89 2.16 -7.27 -6.67
C LEU A 89 2.78 -6.39 -7.76
N LEU A 90 3.41 -7.04 -8.73
CA LEU A 90 3.93 -6.44 -9.95
C LEU A 90 3.14 -7.02 -11.13
N ASP A 91 2.84 -6.19 -12.13
CA ASP A 91 2.13 -6.61 -13.36
C ASP A 91 0.76 -7.29 -13.12
N ILE A 92 0.08 -6.89 -12.05
CA ILE A 92 -1.21 -7.46 -11.69
C ILE A 92 -2.39 -6.77 -12.39
N ARG A 93 -2.20 -5.56 -12.92
CA ARG A 93 -3.24 -4.75 -13.58
C ARG A 93 -2.83 -4.26 -14.96
N LYS A 94 -3.81 -4.04 -15.84
CA LYS A 94 -3.57 -3.34 -17.11
C LYS A 94 -3.53 -1.82 -16.89
N PRO A 95 -2.79 -1.04 -17.70
CA PRO A 95 -2.66 0.41 -17.52
C PRO A 95 -3.98 1.19 -17.57
N ASP A 96 -4.99 0.68 -18.28
CA ASP A 96 -6.32 1.27 -18.43
C ASP A 96 -7.30 0.89 -17.30
N GLU A 97 -6.91 -0.04 -16.42
CA GLU A 97 -7.73 -0.45 -15.29
C GLU A 97 -7.39 0.39 -14.04
N PRO A 98 -8.39 0.98 -13.36
CA PRO A 98 -8.14 1.64 -12.08
C PRO A 98 -7.69 0.62 -11.03
N TYR A 99 -6.82 1.04 -10.11
CA TYR A 99 -6.41 0.22 -8.97
C TYR A 99 -6.42 1.03 -7.69
N THR A 100 -7.32 0.65 -6.80
CA THR A 100 -7.59 1.37 -5.56
C THR A 100 -6.69 0.91 -4.41
N VAL A 101 -6.55 1.75 -3.39
CA VAL A 101 -5.87 1.35 -2.14
C VAL A 101 -6.58 0.18 -1.43
N ALA A 102 -7.90 0.05 -1.59
CA ALA A 102 -8.67 -1.06 -1.02
C ALA A 102 -8.33 -2.38 -1.69
N GLU A 103 -8.21 -2.39 -3.02
CA GLU A 103 -7.71 -3.54 -3.77
C GLU A 103 -6.28 -3.89 -3.36
N PHE A 104 -5.39 -2.89 -3.29
CA PHE A 104 -4.02 -3.11 -2.81
C PHE A 104 -3.98 -3.76 -1.42
N GLN A 105 -4.76 -3.28 -0.46
CA GLN A 105 -4.79 -3.84 0.88
C GLN A 105 -5.24 -5.31 0.87
N ARG A 106 -6.28 -5.65 0.11
CA ARG A 106 -6.76 -7.03 -0.05
C ARG A 106 -5.68 -7.93 -0.66
N ASP A 107 -5.06 -7.50 -1.75
CA ASP A 107 -4.04 -8.26 -2.47
C ASP A 107 -2.76 -8.43 -1.63
N ALA A 108 -2.36 -7.38 -0.89
CA ALA A 108 -1.24 -7.43 0.03
C ALA A 108 -1.52 -8.39 1.20
N PHE A 109 -2.71 -8.39 1.79
CA PHE A 109 -3.07 -9.35 2.84
C PHE A 109 -3.08 -10.79 2.33
N ALA A 110 -3.61 -11.03 1.12
CA ALA A 110 -3.58 -12.35 0.50
C ALA A 110 -2.14 -12.81 0.25
N THR A 111 -1.30 -11.91 -0.26
CA THR A 111 0.12 -12.18 -0.53
C THR A 111 0.90 -12.43 0.76
N VAL A 112 0.68 -11.65 1.82
CA VAL A 112 1.29 -11.88 3.14
C VAL A 112 0.97 -13.29 3.63
N LYS A 113 -0.31 -13.71 3.56
CA LYS A 113 -0.70 -15.07 3.96
C LYS A 113 0.01 -16.14 3.13
N ASP A 114 0.11 -15.94 1.82
CA ASP A 114 0.76 -16.85 0.89
C ASP A 114 2.29 -16.97 1.13
N VAL A 115 2.97 -15.85 1.38
CA VAL A 115 4.39 -15.81 1.76
C VAL A 115 4.63 -16.54 3.09
N LEU A 116 3.76 -16.30 4.09
CA LEU A 116 3.85 -16.96 5.39
C LEU A 116 3.61 -18.47 5.29
N LYS A 117 2.71 -18.93 4.42
CA LYS A 117 2.49 -20.37 4.14
C LYS A 117 3.76 -21.05 3.61
N ARG A 118 4.58 -20.33 2.83
CA ARG A 118 5.91 -20.80 2.38
C ARG A 118 7.00 -20.72 3.46
N LYS A 119 6.66 -20.36 4.70
CA LYS A 119 7.60 -20.13 5.81
C LYS A 119 8.67 -19.09 5.48
N LYS A 120 8.30 -18.08 4.68
CA LYS A 120 9.15 -16.93 4.32
C LYS A 120 8.68 -15.68 5.05
N LEU A 121 9.58 -14.72 5.23
CA LEU A 121 9.25 -13.43 5.87
C LEU A 121 8.67 -12.44 4.85
N PRO A 122 7.43 -11.92 5.03
CA PRO A 122 6.89 -10.87 4.17
C PRO A 122 7.57 -9.52 4.45
N ILE A 123 8.08 -8.90 3.39
CA ILE A 123 8.72 -7.57 3.46
C ILE A 123 7.98 -6.63 2.52
N LEU A 124 7.22 -5.70 3.09
CA LEU A 124 6.51 -4.66 2.36
C LEU A 124 7.48 -3.51 2.04
N ALA A 125 7.70 -3.22 0.76
CA ALA A 125 8.64 -2.19 0.33
C ALA A 125 8.09 -1.39 -0.84
N GLY A 126 8.16 -0.06 -0.79
CA GLY A 126 7.68 0.80 -1.87
C GLY A 126 7.62 2.28 -1.52
N GLY A 127 7.29 3.10 -2.52
CA GLY A 127 7.22 4.56 -2.38
C GLY A 127 5.84 5.11 -2.03
N THR A 128 4.77 4.32 -2.14
CA THR A 128 3.40 4.80 -1.97
C THR A 128 3.00 4.73 -0.50
N GLY A 129 3.14 5.86 0.22
CA GLY A 129 2.88 5.92 1.66
C GLY A 129 1.49 5.42 2.07
N LEU A 130 0.45 5.76 1.30
CA LEU A 130 -0.92 5.32 1.56
C LEU A 130 -1.08 3.79 1.47
N TYR A 131 -0.38 3.13 0.55
CA TYR A 131 -0.40 1.67 0.42
C TYR A 131 0.24 1.01 1.64
N VAL A 132 1.39 1.53 2.08
CA VAL A 132 2.04 1.03 3.28
C VAL A 132 1.16 1.24 4.51
N GLN A 133 0.55 2.42 4.67
CA GLN A 133 -0.35 2.70 5.79
C GLN A 133 -1.57 1.78 5.77
N ALA A 134 -2.19 1.55 4.61
CA ALA A 134 -3.34 0.66 4.47
C ALA A 134 -3.05 -0.74 5.05
N VAL A 135 -1.88 -1.29 4.78
CA VAL A 135 -1.50 -2.63 5.27
C VAL A 135 -1.02 -2.58 6.73
N THR A 136 -0.13 -1.66 7.07
CA THR A 136 0.55 -1.63 8.37
C THR A 136 -0.32 -1.12 9.51
N GLU A 137 -1.34 -0.33 9.19
CA GLU A 137 -2.29 0.24 10.16
C GLU A 137 -3.70 -0.33 9.98
N ASN A 138 -3.86 -1.31 9.07
CA ASN A 138 -5.13 -1.96 8.75
C ASN A 138 -6.28 -0.95 8.62
N LEU A 139 -6.07 0.02 7.72
CA LEU A 139 -7.03 1.11 7.50
C LEU A 139 -8.37 0.52 7.06
N GLU A 140 -9.44 0.99 7.66
CA GLU A 140 -10.78 0.79 7.14
C GLU A 140 -10.97 1.73 5.96
N LEU A 141 -11.00 1.13 4.78
CA LEU A 141 -11.18 1.86 3.53
C LEU A 141 -12.66 1.78 3.18
N PRO A 142 -13.33 2.93 2.96
CA PRO A 142 -14.74 2.92 2.60
C PRO A 142 -14.92 2.11 1.32
N ASP A 143 -15.82 1.13 1.34
CA ASP A 143 -16.17 0.28 0.20
C ASP A 143 -17.10 1.02 -0.77
N VAL A 144 -16.75 2.27 -1.06
CA VAL A 144 -17.46 3.14 -1.98
C VAL A 144 -16.63 3.21 -3.25
N PRO A 145 -17.05 2.53 -4.32
CA PRO A 145 -16.36 2.62 -5.60
C PRO A 145 -16.37 4.08 -6.10
N PRO A 146 -15.37 4.48 -6.91
CA PRO A 146 -15.43 5.75 -7.62
C PRO A 146 -16.75 5.91 -8.39
N ASP A 147 -17.45 7.03 -8.20
CA ASP A 147 -18.64 7.40 -8.96
C ASP A 147 -18.27 8.51 -9.95
N GLU A 148 -18.03 8.10 -11.20
CA GLU A 148 -17.63 9.02 -12.28
C GLU A 148 -18.69 10.09 -12.58
N ILE A 149 -19.98 9.80 -12.39
CA ILE A 149 -21.06 10.76 -12.62
C ILE A 149 -21.03 11.82 -11.52
N LEU A 150 -20.93 11.39 -10.26
CA LEU A 150 -20.84 12.30 -9.13
C LEU A 150 -19.56 13.14 -9.19
N ARG A 151 -18.42 12.54 -9.56
CA ARG A 151 -17.17 13.27 -9.78
C ARG A 151 -17.29 14.34 -10.85
N LYS A 152 -17.93 14.03 -11.98
CA LYS A 152 -18.16 15.04 -13.03
C LYS A 152 -19.00 16.20 -12.51
N LYS A 153 -20.07 15.91 -11.76
CA LYS A 153 -20.90 16.94 -11.12
C LYS A 153 -20.11 17.80 -10.13
N LEU A 154 -19.35 17.18 -9.24
CA LEU A 154 -18.53 17.89 -8.24
C LEU A 154 -17.43 18.73 -8.90
N ASN A 155 -16.77 18.24 -9.95
CA ASN A 155 -15.79 19.03 -10.70
C ASN A 155 -16.44 20.22 -11.41
N ALA A 156 -17.62 20.05 -12.00
CA ALA A 156 -18.35 21.16 -12.62
C ALA A 156 -18.79 22.20 -11.58
N ARG A 157 -19.21 21.77 -10.39
CA ARG A 157 -19.49 22.67 -9.25
C ARG A 157 -18.24 23.40 -8.79
N MET A 158 -17.12 22.70 -8.61
CA MET A 158 -15.84 23.31 -8.26
C MET A 158 -15.42 24.40 -9.26
N ALA A 159 -15.64 24.19 -10.56
CA ALA A 159 -15.33 25.17 -11.59
C ALA A 159 -16.23 26.42 -11.54
N ARG A 160 -17.46 26.32 -11.03
CA ARG A 160 -18.42 27.44 -10.94
C ARG A 160 -18.40 28.15 -9.59
N GLU A 161 -18.30 27.40 -8.51
CA GLU A 161 -18.48 27.84 -7.11
C GLU A 161 -17.13 28.02 -6.39
N GLY A 162 -16.05 27.44 -6.93
CA GLY A 162 -14.73 27.43 -6.31
C GLY A 162 -14.52 26.27 -5.33
N LEU A 163 -13.26 26.02 -4.97
CA LEU A 163 -12.88 24.93 -4.08
C LEU A 163 -13.34 25.15 -2.64
N ASP A 164 -13.29 26.40 -2.17
CA ASP A 164 -13.67 26.78 -0.80
C ASP A 164 -15.16 26.54 -0.53
N ALA A 165 -16.02 26.71 -1.55
CA ALA A 165 -17.45 26.41 -1.46
C ALA A 165 -17.69 24.90 -1.24
N LEU A 166 -16.99 24.05 -2.00
CA LEU A 166 -17.05 22.59 -1.81
C LEU A 166 -16.48 22.18 -0.46
N PHE A 167 -15.39 22.79 -0.01
CA PHE A 167 -14.83 22.51 1.31
C PHE A 167 -15.79 22.91 2.43
N SER A 168 -16.46 24.06 2.31
CA SER A 168 -17.48 24.50 3.27
C SER A 168 -18.68 23.56 3.31
N GLU A 169 -19.12 23.05 2.15
CA GLU A 169 -20.15 22.01 2.11
C GLU A 169 -19.70 20.72 2.80
N LEU A 170 -18.45 20.30 2.57
CA LEU A 170 -17.89 19.13 3.24
C LEU A 170 -17.88 19.31 4.76
N VAL A 171 -17.43 20.45 5.27
CA VAL A 171 -17.39 20.73 6.72
C VAL A 171 -18.81 20.78 7.33
N ARG A 172 -19.82 21.24 6.59
CA ARG A 172 -21.22 21.18 7.05
C ARG A 172 -21.73 19.74 7.18
N LEU A 173 -21.33 18.85 6.28
CA LEU A 173 -21.70 17.43 6.32
C LEU A 173 -20.85 16.63 7.33
N ASP A 174 -19.61 17.08 7.54
CA ASP A 174 -18.58 16.41 8.32
C ASP A 174 -17.67 17.46 8.99
N PRO A 175 -18.02 17.96 10.19
CA PRO A 175 -17.25 19.00 10.87
C PRO A 175 -15.79 18.59 11.15
N GLU A 176 -15.52 17.30 11.34
CA GLU A 176 -14.15 16.82 11.57
C GLU A 176 -13.28 16.89 10.30
N ALA A 177 -13.90 16.97 9.12
CA ALA A 177 -13.18 17.06 7.86
C ALA A 177 -12.27 18.31 7.79
N GLU A 178 -12.60 19.37 8.53
CA GLU A 178 -11.77 20.58 8.65
C GLU A 178 -10.34 20.27 9.12
N TYR A 179 -10.19 19.29 10.01
CA TYR A 179 -8.90 18.92 10.61
C TYR A 179 -8.18 17.79 9.86
N VAL A 180 -8.92 17.03 9.04
CA VAL A 180 -8.43 15.78 8.43
C VAL A 180 -8.19 15.92 6.93
N VAL A 181 -8.96 16.78 6.25
CA VAL A 181 -8.92 16.97 4.80
C VAL A 181 -8.19 18.25 4.48
N ASP A 182 -7.21 18.17 3.58
CA ASP A 182 -6.44 19.34 3.15
C ASP A 182 -7.34 20.25 2.29
N PRO A 183 -7.63 21.49 2.74
CA PRO A 183 -8.54 22.41 2.04
C PRO A 183 -8.01 22.81 0.66
N ARG A 184 -6.70 22.68 0.40
CA ARG A 184 -6.07 23.06 -0.87
C ARG A 184 -6.02 21.91 -1.87
N ASN A 185 -6.51 20.72 -1.49
CA ASN A 185 -6.39 19.53 -2.32
C ASN A 185 -7.76 19.14 -2.93
N PRO A 186 -8.04 19.55 -4.18
CA PRO A 186 -9.34 19.32 -4.80
C PRO A 186 -9.71 17.84 -4.89
N ARG A 187 -8.72 16.97 -5.10
CA ARG A 187 -8.94 15.52 -5.18
C ARG A 187 -9.40 14.94 -3.84
N ARG A 188 -8.85 15.43 -2.72
CA ARG A 188 -9.24 14.97 -1.38
C ARG A 188 -10.63 15.45 -1.00
N ILE A 189 -10.96 16.70 -1.32
CA ILE A 189 -12.28 17.28 -1.06
C ILE A 189 -13.35 16.55 -1.87
N ILE A 190 -13.14 16.37 -3.18
CA ILE A 190 -14.08 15.65 -4.04
C ILE A 190 -14.27 14.22 -3.56
N ARG A 191 -13.22 13.51 -3.15
CA ARG A 191 -13.36 12.15 -2.61
C ARG A 191 -14.11 12.12 -1.28
N ALA A 192 -13.87 13.07 -0.39
CA ALA A 192 -14.57 13.14 0.90
C ALA A 192 -16.06 13.40 0.70
N LEU A 193 -16.42 14.36 -0.17
CA LEU A 193 -17.81 14.61 -0.58
C LEU A 193 -18.43 13.41 -1.29
N GLU A 194 -17.72 12.79 -2.24
CA GLU A 194 -18.18 11.58 -2.94
C GLU A 194 -18.56 10.49 -1.93
N VAL A 195 -17.68 10.19 -0.98
CA VAL A 195 -17.95 9.17 0.04
C VAL A 195 -19.11 9.59 0.94
N ALA A 196 -19.13 10.82 1.43
CA ALA A 196 -20.16 11.29 2.35
C ALA A 196 -21.56 11.29 1.72
N LEU A 197 -21.66 11.73 0.45
CA LEU A 197 -22.91 11.76 -0.30
C LEU A 197 -23.38 10.36 -0.69
N SER A 198 -22.46 9.47 -1.09
CA SER A 198 -22.83 8.10 -1.47
C SER A 198 -23.27 7.24 -0.28
N THR A 199 -22.70 7.44 0.91
CA THR A 199 -23.05 6.63 2.10
C THR A 199 -24.01 7.30 3.07
N GLY A 200 -24.25 8.60 2.91
CA GLY A 200 -25.04 9.41 3.84
C GLY A 200 -24.40 9.56 5.22
N ARG A 201 -23.10 9.27 5.37
CA ARG A 201 -22.36 9.34 6.64
C ARG A 201 -21.12 10.25 6.50
N PRO A 202 -20.67 10.92 7.57
CA PRO A 202 -19.44 11.71 7.54
C PRO A 202 -18.24 10.90 7.04
N PHE A 203 -17.36 11.51 6.24
CA PHE A 203 -16.18 10.84 5.67
C PHE A 203 -15.18 10.42 6.75
N THR A 204 -14.94 11.27 7.76
CA THR A 204 -14.02 10.97 8.87
C THR A 204 -14.50 9.77 9.69
N SER A 205 -15.81 9.67 9.97
CA SER A 205 -16.40 8.58 10.75
C SER A 205 -16.17 7.18 10.12
N GLN A 206 -15.95 7.16 8.80
CA GLN A 206 -15.71 5.96 8.00
C GLN A 206 -14.22 5.61 7.87
N ARG A 207 -13.30 6.48 8.32
CA ARG A 207 -11.85 6.23 8.34
C ARG A 207 -11.42 5.67 9.70
N GLN A 208 -11.85 4.46 9.99
CA GLN A 208 -11.44 3.76 11.21
C GLN A 208 -10.15 2.97 10.99
N LYS A 209 -9.47 2.59 12.06
CA LYS A 209 -8.37 1.61 12.02
C LYS A 209 -8.87 0.33 12.64
N ARG A 210 -8.69 -0.79 11.95
CA ARG A 210 -9.00 -2.10 12.50
C ARG A 210 -7.78 -2.65 13.24
N PRO A 211 -7.97 -3.61 14.17
CA PRO A 211 -6.84 -4.31 14.79
C PRO A 211 -5.91 -4.88 13.71
N VAL A 212 -4.63 -4.51 13.76
CA VAL A 212 -3.65 -4.98 12.78
C VAL A 212 -3.44 -6.48 12.97
N PRO A 213 -3.61 -7.32 11.93
CA PRO A 213 -3.51 -8.78 12.05
C PRO A 213 -2.06 -9.26 12.14
N PHE A 214 -1.08 -8.36 11.98
CA PHE A 214 0.35 -8.63 11.96
C PHE A 214 1.09 -7.89 13.08
N SER A 215 2.26 -8.42 13.46
CA SER A 215 3.29 -7.66 14.17
C SER A 215 4.21 -7.01 13.15
N VAL A 216 4.22 -5.67 13.09
CA VAL A 216 4.89 -4.90 12.03
C VAL A 216 6.15 -4.26 12.59
N LEU A 217 7.31 -4.55 11.98
CA LEU A 217 8.53 -3.75 12.17
C LEU A 217 8.64 -2.73 11.02
N LYS A 218 8.42 -1.44 11.33
CA LYS A 218 8.60 -0.33 10.36
C LYS A 218 10.05 0.16 10.42
N LEU A 219 10.73 0.15 9.27
CA LEU A 219 12.09 0.66 9.09
C LEU A 219 12.04 1.88 8.16
N GLY A 220 12.38 3.06 8.69
CA GLY A 220 12.38 4.31 7.95
C GLY A 220 13.78 4.70 7.46
N LEU A 221 13.92 4.93 6.15
CA LEU A 221 15.13 5.51 5.57
C LEU A 221 14.96 7.02 5.39
N GLN A 222 15.85 7.79 6.01
CA GLN A 222 15.85 9.25 5.93
C GLN A 222 17.25 9.75 5.51
N PRO A 223 17.56 9.75 4.19
CA PRO A 223 18.82 10.27 3.71
C PRO A 223 18.93 11.79 3.94
N PRO A 224 20.14 12.34 4.12
CA PRO A 224 20.37 13.79 4.19
C PRO A 224 19.79 14.51 2.97
N LYS A 225 19.32 15.76 3.16
CA LYS A 225 18.60 16.53 2.14
C LYS A 225 19.41 16.71 0.84
N GLU A 226 20.73 16.85 0.93
CA GLU A 226 21.61 17.00 -0.24
C GLU A 226 21.56 15.79 -1.18
N VAL A 227 21.55 14.57 -0.63
CA VAL A 227 21.53 13.31 -1.39
C VAL A 227 20.17 13.08 -2.07
N ARG A 228 19.09 13.66 -1.51
CA ARG A 228 17.74 13.55 -2.09
C ARG A 228 17.56 14.40 -3.36
N ARG A 229 18.27 15.53 -3.47
CA ARG A 229 18.20 16.42 -4.65
C ARG A 229 19.09 15.93 -5.80
N SER A 230 20.20 15.27 -5.49
CA SER A 230 21.17 14.80 -6.50
C SER A 230 20.78 13.47 -7.16
N LYS A 231 19.82 12.72 -6.60
CA LYS A 231 19.24 11.54 -7.24
C LYS A 231 17.89 11.90 -7.86
N PRO A 232 17.79 12.05 -9.19
CA PRO A 232 16.51 12.24 -9.83
C PRO A 232 15.58 11.08 -9.46
N SER A 233 14.28 11.35 -9.33
CA SER A 233 13.29 10.28 -9.41
C SER A 233 13.51 9.53 -10.72
N ALA A 234 13.35 8.21 -10.75
CA ALA A 234 13.50 7.40 -11.97
C ALA A 234 12.60 7.86 -13.15
N THR A 235 11.72 8.85 -12.93
CA THR A 235 10.92 9.57 -13.92
C THR A 235 11.60 10.79 -14.56
N ALA A 236 12.78 11.21 -14.11
CA ALA A 236 13.53 12.24 -14.80
C ALA A 236 14.28 11.60 -15.97
N LYS A 237 13.92 12.00 -17.20
CA LYS A 237 14.63 11.64 -18.43
C LYS A 237 16.15 11.75 -18.18
N PRO A 238 16.95 10.71 -18.46
CA PRO A 238 18.38 10.95 -18.59
C PRO A 238 18.58 11.99 -19.70
N PRO A 239 19.54 12.93 -19.57
CA PRO A 239 19.88 13.80 -20.68
C PRO A 239 20.18 12.94 -21.90
N LEU A 240 19.61 13.29 -23.06
CA LEU A 240 19.93 12.70 -24.36
C LEU A 240 21.42 12.96 -24.64
N ALA A 241 22.31 12.13 -24.11
CA ALA A 241 23.74 12.22 -24.33
C ALA A 241 24.38 10.84 -24.08
N CYS A 242 24.01 9.84 -24.89
CA CYS A 242 24.90 8.75 -25.29
C CYS A 242 24.19 7.83 -26.30
N ALA A 243 23.81 8.36 -27.46
CA ALA A 243 23.65 7.54 -28.66
C ALA A 243 24.99 7.54 -29.41
N ALA A 244 25.98 6.87 -28.84
CA ALA A 244 27.19 6.51 -29.57
C ALA A 244 26.76 5.53 -30.66
N ARG A 245 26.83 5.98 -31.91
CA ARG A 245 26.52 5.18 -33.10
C ARG A 245 27.47 3.99 -33.16
N TYR A 246 27.01 2.81 -32.78
CA TYR A 246 27.66 1.58 -33.18
C TYR A 246 27.31 1.32 -34.65
N ARG A 247 28.27 1.58 -35.54
CA ARG A 247 28.17 1.24 -36.97
C ARG A 247 28.98 -0.04 -37.16
N PRO A 248 28.34 -1.21 -37.38
CA PRO A 248 29.10 -2.43 -37.63
C PRO A 248 29.90 -2.29 -38.94
N PRO A 249 31.09 -2.90 -39.05
CA PRO A 249 31.87 -2.88 -40.27
C PRO A 249 31.10 -3.58 -41.39
N ARG A 250 31.05 -2.96 -42.58
CA ARG A 250 30.50 -3.58 -43.78
C ARG A 250 31.35 -4.79 -44.17
N PRO A 251 30.74 -5.93 -44.54
CA PRO A 251 31.50 -7.04 -45.11
C PRO A 251 32.13 -6.56 -46.42
N LYS A 252 33.42 -6.89 -46.59
CA LYS A 252 34.09 -6.81 -47.89
C LYS A 252 33.59 -8.00 -48.69
N ASP A 253 32.88 -7.72 -49.78
CA ASP A 253 32.92 -8.41 -51.08
C ASP A 253 32.17 -7.52 -52.09
#